data_AF-A0A914E2H7-F1
#
_entry.id   AF-A0A914E2H7-F1
#
_cell.length_a   1.000
_cell.length_b   1.000
_cell.length_c   1.000
_cell.angle_alpha   90.00
_cell.angle_beta   90.00
_cell.angle_gamma   90.00
#
_symmetry.space_group_name_H-M   'P 1'
#
loop_
_entity.id
_entity.type
_entity.pdbx_description
1 polymer ?
#
loop_
_entity_poly.entity_id
_entity_poly.type
_entity_poly.pdbx_seq_one_letter_code
_entity_poly.pdbx_strand_id
1 'polypeptide(L)'
;MPDTHSIGLGGGSRVRKLNDNTVTVGPDSVGYRLTKEALCFGGDIVTATDVAVFSGFLEISKNPDLEEDLVLKAQNTIQTMVEEIIDIVKTSEEEVPVVLVGGGAILIDPNAKLAGSSKTIRPPNAEVANAIGSALCQVSGRIDIMAAIDPNIPNAAEKALEELKSSAIDAAVANGAVRNSVELVEVEFVPISYLPGNAIRIKIVSVGDLDFQSNLEEINIVWDKFPEQLDILVENEEEYEETRVTCYQHSKDLMHEEQFHDNLKKEIWQLTENDVEKASIGAAILGCAGGGNPYLGKLRTLDLIKNECGIIKIISIDRLLKESATSLKNCAQYVIPIGFMGAPTVYTEKPSGKIEVRTALEALRAFINGKFHSTEFTTDGSGVEYLRLKEIKFESEYQKPFLAVMPYEIGGLNSTKPWAIAADLGCYCLDADLMGRAFPEMQVSGFLRTMKFHSTAQRPSNAGAIFVLFLKMDGTWAPPSA
;
A
#
# COMPACT_ATOMS: atom_id res chain seq x y z
N MET A 1 7.25 10.48 2.39
CA MET A 1 6.57 9.66 3.42
C MET A 1 7.57 8.64 3.90
N PRO A 2 7.48 8.18 5.16
CA PRO A 2 8.30 7.05 5.62
C PRO A 2 8.03 5.82 4.74
N ASP A 3 9.09 5.13 4.33
CA ASP A 3 8.95 3.86 3.61
C ASP A 3 8.54 2.78 4.62
N THR A 4 7.41 2.15 4.39
CA THR A 4 6.83 1.17 5.32
C THR A 4 6.34 -0.03 4.54
N HIS A 5 6.43 -1.20 5.18
CA HIS A 5 6.00 -2.48 4.63
C HIS A 5 5.12 -3.19 5.64
N SER A 6 4.01 -3.76 5.17
CA SER A 6 3.03 -4.43 6.01
C SER A 6 2.88 -5.89 5.59
N ILE A 7 2.83 -6.78 6.58
CA ILE A 7 2.50 -8.19 6.42
C ILE A 7 1.36 -8.58 7.34
N GLY A 8 0.58 -9.60 6.96
CA GLY A 8 -0.53 -10.14 7.75
C GLY A 8 -0.05 -11.01 8.91
N LEU A 9 0.82 -10.50 9.78
CA LEU A 9 1.39 -11.20 10.92
C LEU A 9 1.19 -10.39 12.21
N GLY A 10 0.64 -11.05 13.23
CA GLY A 10 0.40 -10.51 14.57
C GLY A 10 -0.09 -11.58 15.54
N GLY A 11 -0.27 -11.22 16.82
CA GLY A 11 -0.58 -12.20 17.88
C GLY A 11 -1.85 -13.04 17.64
N GLY A 12 -2.86 -12.47 16.97
CA GLY A 12 -4.09 -13.16 16.61
C GLY A 12 -4.02 -14.01 15.33
N SER A 13 -2.88 -14.05 14.65
CA SER A 13 -2.75 -14.79 13.39
C SER A 13 -3.00 -16.27 13.64
N ARG A 14 -3.90 -16.87 12.87
CA ARG A 14 -4.30 -18.27 13.04
C ARG A 14 -3.20 -19.21 12.57
N VAL A 15 -2.91 -20.24 13.36
CA VAL A 15 -1.90 -21.25 13.03
C VAL A 15 -2.62 -22.53 12.64
N ARG A 16 -2.30 -23.06 11.46
CA ARG A 16 -2.94 -24.27 10.93
C ARG A 16 -1.91 -25.23 10.38
N LYS A 17 -2.15 -26.52 10.60
CA LYS A 17 -1.44 -27.64 9.98
C LYS A 17 -2.25 -28.10 8.77
N LEU A 18 -1.66 -28.08 7.58
CA LEU A 18 -2.30 -28.57 6.36
C LEU A 18 -2.13 -30.09 6.23
N ASN A 19 -2.88 -30.70 5.32
CA ASN A 19 -2.90 -32.16 5.11
C ASN A 19 -1.54 -32.73 4.69
N ASP A 20 -0.66 -31.90 4.11
CA ASP A 20 0.70 -32.24 3.69
C ASP A 20 1.76 -32.02 4.80
N ASN A 21 1.32 -31.77 6.04
CA ASN A 21 2.15 -31.51 7.21
C ASN A 21 2.90 -30.16 7.18
N THR A 22 2.55 -29.27 6.24
CA THR A 22 3.00 -27.87 6.26
C THR A 22 2.22 -27.06 7.29
N VAL A 23 2.82 -26.00 7.80
CA VAL A 23 2.20 -25.12 8.81
C VAL A 23 2.10 -23.73 8.22
N THR A 24 0.93 -23.11 8.36
CA THR A 24 0.66 -21.74 7.89
C THR A 24 0.33 -20.85 9.09
N VAL A 25 0.82 -19.62 9.08
CA VAL A 25 0.50 -18.58 10.08
C VAL A 25 -0.18 -17.41 9.38
N GLY A 26 -1.43 -17.13 9.74
CA GLY A 26 -2.25 -16.12 9.07
C GLY A 26 -2.64 -16.52 7.63
N PRO A 27 -2.96 -15.55 6.75
CA PRO A 27 -3.04 -14.10 7.03
C PRO A 27 -4.29 -13.68 7.82
N ASP A 28 -5.24 -14.59 8.01
CA ASP A 28 -6.43 -14.36 8.83
C ASP A 28 -6.09 -14.38 10.33
N SER A 29 -6.84 -13.57 11.08
CA SER A 29 -6.56 -13.28 12.48
C SER A 29 -7.84 -13.19 13.29
N VAL A 30 -7.79 -13.67 14.53
CA VAL A 30 -8.88 -13.46 15.51
C VAL A 30 -8.93 -12.01 16.01
N GLY A 31 -7.89 -11.21 15.74
CA GLY A 31 -7.85 -9.77 16.01
C GLY A 31 -8.17 -9.43 17.46
N TYR A 32 -9.14 -8.55 17.69
CA TYR A 32 -9.58 -8.14 19.03
C TYR A 32 -10.21 -9.28 19.85
N ARG A 33 -10.61 -10.38 19.20
CA ARG A 33 -11.17 -11.57 19.86
C ARG A 33 -10.09 -12.51 20.40
N LEU A 34 -8.81 -12.14 20.32
CA LEU A 34 -7.69 -12.93 20.84
C LEU A 34 -7.91 -13.42 22.27
N THR A 35 -8.35 -12.54 23.17
CA THR A 35 -8.60 -12.87 24.58
C THR A 35 -9.81 -13.77 24.82
N LYS A 36 -10.61 -14.04 23.79
CA LYS A 36 -11.78 -14.95 23.84
C LYS A 36 -11.53 -16.25 23.06
N GLU A 37 -10.87 -16.16 21.91
CA GLU A 37 -10.75 -17.25 20.93
C GLU A 37 -9.43 -18.04 21.02
N ALA A 38 -8.34 -17.46 21.54
CA ALA A 38 -7.06 -18.18 21.61
C ALA A 38 -6.99 -19.20 22.76
N LEU A 39 -6.21 -20.26 22.57
CA LEU A 39 -6.11 -21.37 23.53
C LEU A 39 -5.60 -20.93 24.90
N CYS A 40 -4.59 -20.06 24.93
CA CYS A 40 -3.99 -19.47 26.13
C CYS A 40 -4.94 -18.56 26.91
N PHE A 41 -6.09 -18.19 26.33
CA PHE A 41 -7.15 -17.45 27.00
C PHE A 41 -8.44 -18.27 27.24
N GLY A 42 -8.48 -19.54 26.83
CA GLY A 42 -9.65 -20.40 27.05
C GLY A 42 -10.51 -20.68 25.82
N GLY A 43 -10.16 -20.14 24.66
CA GLY A 43 -10.82 -20.45 23.41
C GLY A 43 -10.35 -21.77 22.79
N ASP A 44 -10.66 -21.97 21.51
CA ASP A 44 -10.47 -23.21 20.74
C ASP A 44 -9.60 -23.02 19.49
N ILE A 45 -9.12 -21.81 19.22
CA ILE A 45 -8.35 -21.49 18.02
C ILE A 45 -6.87 -21.36 18.36
N VAL A 46 -6.02 -22.06 17.62
CA VAL A 46 -4.56 -21.92 17.72
C VAL A 46 -4.11 -20.62 17.05
N THR A 47 -3.39 -19.78 17.78
CA THR A 47 -2.89 -18.49 17.33
C THR A 47 -1.37 -18.36 17.49
N ALA A 48 -0.77 -17.34 16.85
CA ALA A 48 0.64 -17.02 17.01
C ALA A 48 1.01 -16.67 18.46
N THR A 49 0.08 -16.10 19.23
CA THR A 49 0.26 -15.88 20.68
C THR A 49 0.40 -17.20 21.42
N ASP A 50 -0.36 -18.23 21.06
CA ASP A 50 -0.26 -19.56 21.70
C ASP A 50 1.11 -20.20 21.46
N VAL A 51 1.65 -20.04 20.24
CA VAL A 51 3.01 -20.45 19.89
C VAL A 51 4.03 -19.71 20.76
N ALA A 52 3.91 -18.39 20.88
CA ALA A 52 4.82 -17.58 21.71
C ALA A 52 4.76 -17.97 23.21
N VAL A 53 3.58 -18.27 23.74
CA VAL A 53 3.41 -18.74 25.13
C VAL A 53 4.04 -20.12 25.31
N PHE A 54 3.76 -21.07 24.42
CA PHE A 54 4.33 -22.41 24.49
C PHE A 54 5.86 -22.39 24.43
N SER A 55 6.43 -21.52 23.59
CA SER A 55 7.87 -21.35 23.45
C SER A 55 8.55 -20.57 24.58
N GLY A 56 7.78 -20.06 25.55
CA GLY A 56 8.30 -19.28 26.68
C GLY A 56 8.73 -17.85 26.31
N PHE A 57 8.30 -17.32 25.16
CA PHE A 57 8.57 -15.93 24.76
C PHE A 57 7.65 -14.94 25.47
N LEU A 58 6.53 -15.45 25.98
CA LEU A 58 5.54 -14.71 26.73
C LEU A 58 5.00 -15.57 27.87
N GLU A 59 4.95 -15.01 29.07
CA GLU A 59 4.30 -15.66 30.21
C GLU A 59 2.84 -15.21 30.31
N ILE A 60 1.93 -16.17 30.18
CA ILE A 60 0.49 -16.01 30.44
C ILE A 60 0.05 -17.08 31.43
N SER A 61 -1.01 -16.82 32.19
CA SER A 61 -1.52 -17.70 33.26
C SER A 61 -1.86 -19.13 32.79
N LYS A 62 -2.16 -19.33 31.51
CA LYS A 62 -2.52 -20.63 30.94
C LYS A 62 -1.59 -20.98 29.78
N ASN A 63 -0.89 -22.09 29.94
CA ASN A 63 -0.08 -22.67 28.87
C ASN A 63 -0.98 -23.46 27.92
N PRO A 64 -0.95 -23.17 26.60
CA PRO A 64 -1.70 -23.93 25.62
C PRO A 64 -1.07 -25.33 25.46
N ASP A 65 -1.90 -26.34 25.20
CA ASP A 65 -1.44 -27.69 24.89
C ASP A 65 -1.27 -27.81 23.37
N LEU A 66 -0.02 -27.84 22.89
CA LEU A 66 0.34 -27.83 21.48
C LEU A 66 1.40 -28.90 21.16
N GLU A 67 1.35 -29.43 19.95
CA GLU A 67 2.39 -30.34 19.44
C GLU A 67 3.71 -29.56 19.21
N GLU A 68 4.84 -30.08 19.72
CA GLU A 68 6.16 -29.45 19.54
C GLU A 68 6.53 -29.24 18.06
N ASP A 69 6.18 -30.18 17.17
CA ASP A 69 6.43 -30.06 15.72
C ASP A 69 5.64 -28.89 15.09
N LEU A 70 4.40 -28.67 15.54
CA LEU A 70 3.57 -27.55 15.08
C LEU A 70 4.19 -26.22 15.50
N VAL A 71 4.61 -26.11 16.76
CA VAL A 71 5.23 -24.91 17.34
C VAL A 71 6.52 -24.57 16.60
N LEU A 72 7.42 -25.55 16.41
CA LEU A 72 8.71 -25.33 15.74
C LEU A 72 8.52 -24.85 14.29
N LYS A 73 7.60 -25.47 13.55
CA LYS A 73 7.29 -25.05 12.17
C LYS A 73 6.62 -23.67 12.12
N ALA A 74 5.74 -23.35 13.07
CA ALA A 74 5.12 -22.05 13.17
C ALA A 74 6.15 -20.96 13.49
N GLN A 75 7.06 -21.19 14.44
CA GLN A 75 8.17 -20.27 14.75
C GLN A 75 9.06 -20.01 13.52
N ASN A 76 9.46 -21.06 12.81
CA ASN A 76 10.24 -20.91 11.58
C ASN A 76 9.48 -20.09 10.53
N THR A 77 8.18 -20.33 10.36
CA THR A 77 7.34 -19.56 9.42
C THR A 77 7.29 -18.09 9.80
N ILE A 78 7.06 -17.77 11.08
CA ILE A 78 7.04 -16.40 11.62
C ILE A 78 8.38 -15.71 11.38
N GLN A 79 9.49 -16.41 11.67
CA GLN A 79 10.84 -15.89 11.46
C GLN A 79 11.10 -15.59 9.99
N THR A 80 10.81 -16.52 9.08
CA THR A 80 10.98 -16.33 7.63
C THR A 80 10.18 -15.13 7.12
N MET A 81 8.92 -14.98 7.55
CA MET A 81 8.09 -13.82 7.16
C MET A 81 8.72 -12.48 7.58
N VAL A 82 9.37 -12.42 8.74
CA VAL A 82 10.06 -11.21 9.21
C VAL A 82 11.38 -10.99 8.48
N GLU A 83 12.14 -12.05 8.22
CA GLU A 83 13.41 -12.00 7.48
C GLU A 83 13.24 -11.54 6.03
N GLU A 84 12.17 -12.00 5.35
CA GLU A 84 11.80 -11.53 4.01
C GLU A 84 11.55 -10.02 4.00
N ILE A 85 10.89 -9.48 5.03
CA ILE A 85 10.63 -8.04 5.14
C ILE A 85 11.90 -7.26 5.45
N ILE A 86 12.77 -7.78 6.31
CA ILE A 86 14.09 -7.18 6.57
C ILE A 86 14.86 -7.07 5.25
N ASP A 87 14.90 -8.14 4.45
CA ASP A 87 15.60 -8.14 3.16
C ASP A 87 15.01 -7.12 2.18
N ILE A 88 13.69 -7.04 2.10
CA ILE A 88 13.00 -6.08 1.22
C ILE A 88 13.27 -4.61 1.63
N VAL A 89 13.32 -4.32 2.93
CA VAL A 89 13.46 -2.94 3.44
C VAL A 89 14.93 -2.48 3.42
N LYS A 90 15.88 -3.41 3.46
CA LYS A 90 17.30 -3.08 3.42
C LYS A 90 17.67 -2.37 2.11
N THR A 91 18.42 -1.29 2.24
CA THR A 91 18.96 -0.54 1.09
C THR A 91 20.31 -1.06 0.60
N SER A 92 20.91 -2.00 1.32
CA SER A 92 22.20 -2.63 1.00
C SER A 92 22.23 -4.07 1.54
N GLU A 93 23.21 -4.85 1.09
CA GLU A 93 23.38 -6.24 1.53
C GLU A 93 23.88 -6.34 3.00
N GLU A 94 24.44 -5.27 3.55
CA GLU A 94 25.02 -5.22 4.90
C GLU A 94 23.99 -5.53 6.00
N GLU A 95 24.41 -6.24 7.06
CA GLU A 95 23.55 -6.54 8.20
C GLU A 95 23.15 -5.26 8.97
N VAL A 96 21.85 -5.03 9.17
CA VAL A 96 21.31 -3.82 9.85
C VAL A 96 20.74 -4.14 11.24
N PRO A 97 20.82 -3.22 12.22
CA PRO A 97 20.18 -3.45 13.51
C PRO A 97 18.65 -3.42 13.35
N VAL A 98 17.97 -4.39 13.94
CA VAL A 98 16.50 -4.49 13.92
C VAL A 98 15.96 -4.16 15.31
N VAL A 99 14.98 -3.25 15.37
CA VAL A 99 14.30 -2.88 16.62
C VAL A 99 12.88 -3.42 16.59
N LEU A 100 12.58 -4.38 17.48
CA LEU A 100 11.28 -5.00 17.60
C LEU A 100 10.40 -4.20 18.56
N VAL A 101 9.30 -3.65 18.05
CA VAL A 101 8.34 -2.85 18.82
C VAL A 101 6.90 -3.27 18.58
N GLY A 102 6.01 -2.79 19.44
CA GLY A 102 4.57 -3.08 19.42
C GLY A 102 4.22 -4.45 19.99
N GLY A 103 2.92 -4.73 20.06
CA GLY A 103 2.40 -5.97 20.64
C GLY A 103 2.77 -7.24 19.85
N GLY A 104 3.24 -7.12 18.61
CA GLY A 104 3.71 -8.26 17.80
C GLY A 104 5.16 -8.66 18.09
N ALA A 105 5.94 -7.83 18.79
CA ALA A 105 7.35 -8.10 19.09
C ALA A 105 7.58 -9.35 19.95
N ILE A 106 6.53 -9.85 20.62
CA ILE A 106 6.55 -11.10 21.41
C ILE A 106 6.66 -12.37 20.56
N LEU A 107 6.39 -12.29 19.25
CA LEU A 107 6.36 -13.46 18.38
C LEU A 107 7.76 -13.93 17.96
N ILE A 108 8.76 -13.08 18.15
CA ILE A 108 10.15 -13.34 17.82
C ILE A 108 10.93 -13.54 19.10
N ASP A 109 11.78 -14.57 19.12
CA ASP A 109 12.72 -14.79 20.22
C ASP A 109 13.63 -13.55 20.35
N PRO A 110 13.69 -12.91 21.53
CA PRO A 110 14.59 -11.77 21.74
C PRO A 110 16.07 -12.10 21.50
N ASN A 111 16.46 -13.37 21.54
CA ASN A 111 17.81 -13.84 21.28
C ASN A 111 18.01 -14.39 19.86
N ALA A 112 16.95 -14.46 19.04
CA ALA A 112 17.10 -14.94 17.67
C ALA A 112 17.96 -13.99 16.84
N LYS A 113 18.95 -14.58 16.15
CA LYS A 113 19.65 -13.90 15.06
C LYS A 113 18.78 -14.02 13.81
N LEU A 114 18.11 -12.92 13.45
CA LEU A 114 17.37 -12.81 12.20
C LEU A 114 18.35 -12.64 11.03
N ALA A 115 18.10 -13.34 9.93
CA ALA A 115 18.83 -13.14 8.69
C ALA A 115 18.76 -11.68 8.23
N GLY A 116 19.89 -11.14 7.76
CA GLY A 116 20.00 -9.73 7.38
C GLY A 116 20.10 -8.75 8.56
N SER A 117 20.01 -9.22 9.81
CA SER A 117 20.17 -8.39 11.00
C SER A 117 21.52 -8.56 11.69
N SER A 118 22.15 -7.44 12.08
CA SER A 118 23.37 -7.46 12.88
C SER A 118 23.09 -7.70 14.36
N LYS A 119 21.92 -7.22 14.83
CA LYS A 119 21.40 -7.47 16.17
C LYS A 119 19.90 -7.19 16.21
N THR A 120 19.20 -8.00 17.00
CA THR A 120 17.80 -7.82 17.33
C THR A 120 17.71 -7.12 18.68
N ILE A 121 17.01 -5.98 18.76
CA ILE A 121 16.82 -5.21 19.99
C ILE A 121 15.33 -5.13 20.28
N ARG A 122 14.93 -5.55 21.48
CA ARG A 122 13.61 -5.25 22.02
C ARG A 122 13.76 -4.28 23.20
N PRO A 123 13.46 -2.98 23.01
CA PRO A 123 13.64 -1.99 24.06
C PRO A 123 12.62 -2.17 25.21
N PRO A 124 12.90 -1.64 26.40
CA PRO A 124 11.87 -1.50 27.45
C PRO A 124 10.67 -0.73 26.93
N ASN A 125 9.45 -1.09 27.36
CA ASN A 125 8.19 -0.48 26.92
C ASN A 125 7.94 -0.55 25.40
N ALA A 126 8.52 -1.55 24.71
CA ALA A 126 8.34 -1.78 23.28
C ALA A 126 6.85 -1.82 22.86
N GLU A 127 5.97 -2.30 23.74
CA GLU A 127 4.52 -2.40 23.53
C GLU A 127 3.82 -1.04 23.31
N VAL A 128 4.39 0.05 23.84
CA VAL A 128 3.85 1.41 23.71
C VAL A 128 4.74 2.32 22.85
N ALA A 129 5.63 1.76 22.03
CA ALA A 129 6.56 2.53 21.20
C ALA A 129 5.87 3.59 20.32
N ASN A 130 4.68 3.30 19.78
CA ASN A 130 3.92 4.27 18.99
C ASN A 130 3.42 5.46 19.82
N ALA A 131 3.01 5.21 21.07
CA ALA A 131 2.60 6.26 22.00
C ALA A 131 3.79 7.11 22.43
N ILE A 132 4.94 6.48 22.70
CA ILE A 132 6.21 7.16 22.96
C ILE A 132 6.60 8.02 21.76
N GLY A 133 6.54 7.47 20.54
CA GLY A 133 6.83 8.21 19.31
C GLY A 133 5.93 9.43 19.15
N SER A 134 4.62 9.28 19.42
CA SER A 134 3.66 10.39 19.38
C SER A 134 3.94 11.45 20.45
N ALA A 135 4.35 11.05 21.66
CA ALA A 135 4.67 11.95 22.76
C ALA A 135 6.00 12.69 22.58
N LEU A 136 6.95 12.09 21.84
CA LEU A 136 8.23 12.71 21.50
C LEU A 136 8.17 13.58 20.24
N CYS A 137 7.05 13.58 19.51
CA CYS A 137 6.90 14.37 18.29
C CYS A 137 6.99 15.87 18.61
N GLN A 138 7.82 16.56 17.84
CA GLN A 138 7.87 18.02 17.84
C GLN A 138 6.69 18.61 17.04
N VAL A 139 6.32 19.84 17.39
CA VAL A 139 5.30 20.59 16.67
C VAL A 139 5.87 21.00 15.32
N SER A 140 5.15 20.69 14.24
CA SER A 140 5.62 20.98 12.88
C SER A 140 4.80 22.07 12.20
N GLY A 141 5.47 22.87 11.39
CA GLY A 141 4.89 23.80 10.44
C GLY A 141 5.25 23.35 9.03
N ARG A 142 4.26 23.26 8.13
CA ARG A 142 4.49 22.80 6.76
C ARG A 142 3.94 23.78 5.75
N ILE A 143 4.81 24.16 4.82
CA ILE A 143 4.46 24.90 3.61
C ILE A 143 4.69 23.96 2.42
N ASP A 144 3.67 23.76 1.60
CA ASP A 144 3.76 22.94 0.38
C ASP A 144 2.95 23.65 -0.69
N ILE A 145 3.64 24.43 -1.53
CA ILE A 145 3.01 25.31 -2.52
C ILE A 145 3.62 25.15 -3.90
N MET A 146 2.86 25.55 -4.91
CA MET A 146 3.37 25.75 -6.27
C MET A 146 3.55 27.25 -6.53
N ALA A 147 4.75 27.64 -6.94
CA ALA A 147 5.06 29.03 -7.28
C ALA A 147 5.65 29.09 -8.69
N ALA A 148 5.22 30.07 -9.48
CA ALA A 148 5.89 30.42 -10.74
C ALA A 148 6.95 31.47 -10.44
N ILE A 149 8.21 31.20 -10.82
CA ILE A 149 9.30 32.16 -10.63
C ILE A 149 9.53 32.91 -11.94
N ASP A 150 9.34 34.23 -11.91
CA ASP A 150 9.64 35.09 -13.06
C ASP A 150 11.17 35.16 -13.26
N PRO A 151 11.69 34.63 -14.38
CA PRO A 151 13.14 34.63 -14.63
C PRO A 151 13.73 36.02 -14.87
N ASN A 152 12.89 37.05 -15.07
CA ASN A 152 13.34 38.42 -15.31
C ASN A 152 13.63 39.19 -14.02
N ILE A 153 13.31 38.63 -12.85
CA ILE A 153 13.54 39.26 -11.55
C ILE A 153 14.77 38.60 -10.89
N PRO A 154 15.90 39.32 -10.73
CA PRO A 154 17.06 38.81 -10.02
C PRO A 154 16.70 38.43 -8.58
N ASN A 155 17.19 37.27 -8.11
CA ASN A 155 17.02 36.76 -6.75
C ASN A 155 15.55 36.56 -6.30
N ALA A 156 14.58 36.52 -7.22
CA ALA A 156 13.18 36.29 -6.88
C ALA A 156 12.94 34.96 -6.16
N ALA A 157 13.66 33.91 -6.58
CA ALA A 157 13.61 32.61 -5.94
C ALA A 157 14.15 32.63 -4.50
N GLU A 158 15.27 33.31 -4.28
CA GLU A 158 15.90 33.43 -2.96
C GLU A 158 15.03 34.23 -2.00
N LYS A 159 14.45 35.34 -2.47
CA LYS A 159 13.56 36.17 -1.65
C LYS A 159 12.27 35.44 -1.29
N ALA A 160 11.64 34.77 -2.26
CA ALA A 160 10.44 33.96 -2.02
C ALA A 160 10.76 32.80 -1.04
N LEU A 161 11.94 32.20 -1.14
CA LEU A 161 12.37 31.15 -0.23
C LEU A 161 12.49 31.67 1.21
N GLU A 162 13.14 32.80 1.43
CA GLU A 162 13.29 33.37 2.78
C GLU A 162 11.92 33.71 3.40
N GLU A 163 11.00 34.27 2.62
CA GLU A 163 9.62 34.53 3.06
C GLU A 163 8.87 33.23 3.42
N LEU A 164 9.02 32.17 2.62
CA LEU A 164 8.39 30.88 2.88
C LEU A 164 9.02 30.13 4.06
N LYS A 165 10.32 30.28 4.29
CA LYS A 165 10.99 29.76 5.50
C LYS A 165 10.44 30.42 6.75
N SER A 166 10.33 31.75 6.76
CA SER A 166 9.70 32.47 7.87
C SER A 166 8.26 32.01 8.08
N SER A 167 7.51 31.84 6.99
CA SER A 167 6.11 31.37 7.06
C SER A 167 5.99 29.96 7.63
N ALA A 168 6.92 29.06 7.30
CA ALA A 168 6.97 27.72 7.88
C ALA A 168 7.26 27.79 9.39
N ILE A 169 8.19 28.64 9.82
CA ILE A 169 8.48 28.86 11.24
C ILE A 169 7.24 29.42 11.96
N ASP A 170 6.60 30.45 11.40
CA ASP A 170 5.40 31.04 11.97
C ASP A 170 4.24 30.03 12.02
N ALA A 171 4.14 29.11 11.04
CA ALA A 171 3.16 28.02 11.06
C ALA A 171 3.43 27.01 12.20
N ALA A 172 4.69 26.67 12.48
CA ALA A 172 5.03 25.81 13.63
C ALA A 172 4.67 26.51 14.95
N VAL A 173 4.98 27.80 15.07
CA VAL A 173 4.64 28.60 16.26
C VAL A 173 3.12 28.72 16.44
N ALA A 174 2.38 28.94 15.35
CA ALA A 174 0.91 28.97 15.38
C ALA A 174 0.30 27.61 15.80
N ASN A 175 0.98 26.51 15.50
CA ASN A 175 0.62 25.16 15.96
C ASN A 175 1.05 24.88 17.42
N GLY A 176 1.68 25.84 18.11
CA GLY A 176 2.09 25.75 19.51
C GLY A 176 3.58 25.49 19.74
N ALA A 177 4.45 25.68 18.75
CA ALA A 177 5.90 25.56 18.96
C ALA A 177 6.50 26.81 19.63
N VAL A 178 7.50 26.61 20.50
CA VAL A 178 8.32 27.71 21.05
C VAL A 178 9.18 28.29 19.93
N ARG A 179 9.00 29.58 19.58
CA ARG A 179 9.67 30.22 18.43
C ARG A 179 11.19 30.02 18.38
N ASN A 180 11.86 30.01 19.54
CA ASN A 180 13.32 29.89 19.61
C ASN A 180 13.83 28.44 19.50
N SER A 181 12.95 27.43 19.60
CA SER A 181 13.32 26.02 19.37
C SER A 181 13.02 25.56 17.94
N VAL A 182 12.35 26.39 17.13
CA VAL A 182 11.97 26.01 15.76
C VAL A 182 13.20 25.99 14.84
N GLU A 183 13.42 24.85 14.19
CA GLU A 183 14.42 24.65 13.14
C GLU A 183 13.78 24.17 11.84
N LEU A 184 14.49 24.33 10.72
CA LEU A 184 14.07 23.84 9.41
C LEU A 184 14.67 22.46 9.19
N VAL A 185 13.83 21.43 9.05
CA VAL A 185 14.26 20.04 8.84
C VAL A 185 14.22 19.63 7.38
N GLU A 186 13.38 20.28 6.57
CA GLU A 186 13.21 19.94 5.17
C GLU A 186 13.00 21.21 4.35
N VAL A 187 13.79 21.38 3.28
CA VAL A 187 13.64 22.44 2.28
C VAL A 187 13.88 21.82 0.92
N GLU A 188 12.80 21.52 0.20
CA GLU A 188 12.85 20.92 -1.13
C GLU A 188 12.34 21.88 -2.21
N PHE A 189 13.03 21.85 -3.35
CA PHE A 189 12.69 22.59 -4.55
C PHE A 189 12.58 21.61 -5.71
N VAL A 190 11.36 21.37 -6.18
CA VAL A 190 11.10 20.44 -7.27
C VAL A 190 10.55 21.20 -8.47
N PRO A 191 11.34 21.41 -9.54
CA PRO A 191 10.86 22.02 -10.77
C PRO A 191 9.75 21.17 -11.39
N ILE A 192 8.64 21.80 -11.79
CA ILE A 192 7.53 21.12 -12.46
C ILE A 192 7.65 21.33 -13.97
N SER A 193 8.35 20.43 -14.65
CA SER A 193 8.71 20.55 -16.07
C SER A 193 7.53 20.60 -17.06
N TYR A 194 6.29 20.38 -16.60
CA TYR A 194 5.11 20.32 -17.45
C TYR A 194 4.11 21.46 -17.26
N LEU A 195 4.34 22.34 -16.29
CA LEU A 195 3.53 23.54 -16.11
C LEU A 195 4.22 24.72 -16.83
N PRO A 196 3.49 25.47 -17.69
CA PRO A 196 4.03 26.67 -18.30
C PRO A 196 4.35 27.72 -17.23
N GLY A 197 5.48 28.43 -17.38
CA GLY A 197 5.86 29.53 -16.48
C GLY A 197 6.88 29.20 -15.39
N ASN A 198 7.77 28.21 -15.59
CA ASN A 198 8.81 27.84 -14.61
C ASN A 198 8.23 27.58 -13.21
N ALA A 199 7.15 26.82 -13.15
CA ALA A 199 6.53 26.46 -11.88
C ALA A 199 7.44 25.52 -11.09
N ILE A 200 7.61 25.82 -9.82
CA ILE A 200 8.40 25.04 -8.87
C ILE A 200 7.47 24.69 -7.70
N ARG A 201 7.53 23.44 -7.27
CA ARG A 201 6.96 23.02 -5.99
C ARG A 201 8.00 23.31 -4.90
N ILE A 202 7.60 24.09 -3.91
CA ILE A 202 8.44 24.40 -2.76
C ILE A 202 7.80 23.71 -1.56
N LYS A 203 8.57 22.84 -0.91
CA LYS A 203 8.16 22.16 0.31
C LYS A 203 9.13 22.53 1.42
N ILE A 204 8.60 23.10 2.49
CA ILE A 204 9.37 23.48 3.68
C ILE A 204 8.68 22.87 4.89
N VAL A 205 9.46 22.17 5.72
CA VAL A 205 9.02 21.65 7.01
C VAL A 205 9.91 22.24 8.08
N SER A 206 9.28 22.89 9.05
CA SER A 206 9.87 23.35 10.29
C SER A 206 9.38 22.48 11.44
N VAL A 207 10.21 22.30 12.47
CA VAL A 207 9.82 21.60 13.71
C VAL A 207 10.35 22.38 14.91
N GLY A 208 9.62 22.36 16.02
CA GLY A 208 10.07 22.94 17.28
C GLY A 208 9.41 22.29 18.49
N ASP A 209 9.97 22.55 19.66
CA ASP A 209 9.45 22.04 20.92
C ASP A 209 8.10 22.68 21.24
N LEU A 210 7.17 21.89 21.77
CA LEU A 210 5.85 22.35 22.20
C LEU A 210 5.98 23.36 23.35
N ASP A 211 5.29 24.49 23.24
CA ASP A 211 5.22 25.50 24.29
C ASP A 211 4.23 25.06 25.38
N PHE A 212 4.78 24.56 26.48
CA PHE A 212 4.00 24.17 27.67
C PHE A 212 3.60 25.37 28.54
N GLN A 213 4.13 26.57 28.28
CA GLN A 213 3.97 27.76 29.15
C GLN A 213 3.02 28.81 28.55
N SER A 214 2.88 28.88 27.23
CA SER A 214 1.95 29.82 26.58
C SER A 214 0.48 29.45 26.83
N ASN A 215 -0.17 30.20 27.71
CA ASN A 215 -1.62 30.26 27.98
C ASN A 215 -2.39 28.93 28.02
N LEU A 216 -2.18 28.14 29.08
CA LEU A 216 -3.23 27.25 29.61
C LEU A 216 -4.54 28.02 29.93
N GLU A 217 -4.48 29.35 30.06
CA GLU A 217 -5.63 30.23 30.30
C GLU A 217 -6.51 30.48 29.05
N GLU A 218 -6.00 30.32 27.82
CA GLU A 218 -6.78 30.46 26.58
C GLU A 218 -7.24 29.11 26.00
N ILE A 219 -6.75 27.99 26.53
CA ILE A 219 -7.39 26.71 26.28
C ILE A 219 -8.62 26.64 27.19
N ASN A 220 -9.75 27.20 26.72
CA ASN A 220 -11.08 26.81 27.20
C ASN A 220 -11.34 25.34 26.82
N ILE A 221 -10.54 24.42 27.38
CA ILE A 221 -11.02 23.06 27.58
C ILE A 221 -12.13 23.22 28.60
N VAL A 222 -13.35 22.93 28.20
CA VAL A 222 -14.48 22.82 29.11
C VAL A 222 -14.23 21.60 30.00
N TRP A 223 -13.36 21.74 31.00
CA TRP A 223 -13.14 20.75 32.06
C TRP A 223 -14.29 20.75 33.06
N ASP A 224 -15.06 21.84 33.15
CA ASP A 224 -16.22 22.00 34.06
C ASP A 224 -17.43 21.12 33.69
N LYS A 225 -17.29 20.25 32.67
CA LYS A 225 -18.23 19.16 32.38
C LYS A 225 -17.63 17.77 32.59
N PHE A 226 -16.53 17.64 33.34
CA PHE A 226 -16.25 16.38 33.99
C PHE A 226 -17.19 16.26 35.19
N PRO A 227 -18.16 15.32 35.19
CA PRO A 227 -18.96 15.08 36.37
C PRO A 227 -18.01 14.71 37.52
N GLU A 228 -18.12 15.43 38.65
CA GLU A 228 -17.36 15.19 39.89
C GLU A 228 -17.62 13.79 40.50
N GLN A 229 -18.48 13.01 39.86
CA GLN A 229 -18.66 11.58 40.06
C GLN A 229 -18.31 10.84 38.76
N LEU A 230 -17.02 10.65 38.50
CA LEU A 230 -16.58 9.39 37.90
C LEU A 230 -16.58 8.34 39.03
N ASP A 231 -17.77 7.98 39.50
CA ASP A 231 -17.97 6.59 39.86
C ASP A 231 -17.66 5.81 38.59
N ILE A 232 -16.74 4.87 38.73
CA ILE A 232 -16.39 3.89 37.70
C ILE A 232 -17.70 3.21 37.31
N LEU A 233 -18.36 3.68 36.25
CA LEU A 233 -19.40 2.94 35.54
C LEU A 233 -18.70 1.83 34.75
N VAL A 234 -18.11 0.90 35.49
CA VAL A 234 -17.99 -0.50 35.08
C VAL A 234 -19.16 -1.19 35.77
N GLU A 235 -20.36 -0.81 35.37
CA GLU A 235 -21.54 -1.64 35.57
C GLU A 235 -22.02 -2.01 34.17
N ASN A 236 -21.53 -3.17 33.71
CA ASN A 236 -21.78 -3.85 32.44
C ASN A 236 -20.80 -3.53 31.30
N GLU A 237 -19.83 -4.44 31.12
CA GLU A 237 -18.95 -4.54 29.93
C GLU A 237 -19.73 -4.70 28.60
N GLU A 238 -21.04 -4.95 28.62
CA GLU A 238 -21.85 -5.19 27.43
C GLU A 238 -22.18 -3.90 26.64
N GLU A 239 -22.27 -2.73 27.27
CA GLU A 239 -22.65 -1.47 26.57
C GLU A 239 -21.45 -0.73 25.92
N TYR A 240 -20.21 -1.04 26.32
CA TYR A 240 -19.00 -0.39 25.79
C TYR A 240 -18.63 -0.81 24.35
N GLU A 241 -19.35 -1.77 23.75
CA GLU A 241 -19.15 -2.17 22.34
C GLU A 241 -19.80 -1.21 21.32
N GLU A 242 -20.85 -0.46 21.68
CA GLU A 242 -21.68 0.26 20.69
C GLU A 242 -21.14 1.62 20.25
N THR A 243 -20.32 2.29 21.05
CA THR A 243 -19.87 3.68 20.76
C THR A 243 -18.56 3.80 20.00
N ARG A 244 -17.94 2.68 19.58
CA ARG A 244 -16.87 2.72 18.58
C ARG A 244 -17.46 3.02 17.20
N VAL A 245 -17.67 4.31 16.91
CA VAL A 245 -17.66 4.80 15.51
C VAL A 245 -16.21 4.87 15.04
N THR A 246 -15.57 3.72 14.92
CA THR A 246 -14.42 3.58 14.02
C THR A 246 -14.98 3.45 12.59
N CYS A 247 -14.14 3.57 11.56
CA CYS A 247 -14.47 3.26 10.15
C CYS A 247 -15.08 1.85 9.91
N TYR A 248 -15.34 1.09 10.98
CA TYR A 248 -15.78 -0.29 11.07
C TYR A 248 -17.29 -0.47 11.25
N GLN A 249 -18.06 0.52 11.71
CA GLN A 249 -19.51 0.32 11.82
C GLN A 249 -20.19 0.09 10.46
N HIS A 250 -19.56 0.53 9.37
CA HIS A 250 -19.98 0.21 8.00
C HIS A 250 -19.56 -1.20 7.54
N SER A 251 -18.69 -1.91 8.27
CA SER A 251 -18.18 -3.24 7.89
C SER A 251 -18.95 -4.39 8.54
N LYS A 252 -19.65 -4.19 9.67
CA LYS A 252 -20.42 -5.24 10.36
C LYS A 252 -21.48 -5.88 9.45
N ASP A 253 -22.11 -5.10 8.58
CA ASP A 253 -23.17 -5.59 7.66
C ASP A 253 -22.62 -6.30 6.41
N LEU A 254 -21.30 -6.27 6.16
CA LEU A 254 -20.66 -6.84 4.96
C LEU A 254 -19.95 -8.18 5.23
N MET A 255 -19.85 -8.61 6.50
CA MET A 255 -19.00 -9.73 6.92
C MET A 255 -19.73 -11.08 6.94
N HIS A 256 -20.03 -11.63 5.76
CA HIS A 256 -20.07 -13.08 5.60
C HIS A 256 -18.64 -13.56 5.30
N GLU A 257 -17.93 -14.06 6.32
CA GLU A 257 -16.53 -14.51 6.22
C GLU A 257 -16.36 -15.74 5.31
N GLU A 258 -17.35 -16.65 5.27
CA GLU A 258 -17.24 -17.94 4.57
C GLU A 258 -17.05 -17.82 3.04
N GLN A 259 -17.74 -16.88 2.37
CA GLN A 259 -17.72 -16.80 0.90
C GLN A 259 -16.39 -16.27 0.32
N PHE A 260 -15.69 -15.39 1.03
CA PHE A 260 -14.44 -14.79 0.55
C PHE A 260 -13.30 -15.83 0.53
N HIS A 261 -13.23 -16.69 1.56
CA HIS A 261 -12.20 -17.72 1.69
C HIS A 261 -12.29 -18.82 0.62
N ASP A 262 -13.49 -19.14 0.15
CA ASP A 262 -13.69 -20.14 -0.91
C ASP A 262 -13.25 -19.65 -2.29
N ASN A 263 -13.27 -18.34 -2.53
CA ASN A 263 -12.79 -17.77 -3.80
C ASN A 263 -11.26 -17.82 -3.91
N LEU A 264 -10.52 -17.63 -2.81
CA LEU A 264 -9.06 -17.69 -2.78
C LEU A 264 -8.48 -19.07 -3.12
N LYS A 265 -9.27 -20.14 -3.01
CA LYS A 265 -8.88 -21.50 -3.39
C LYS A 265 -9.09 -21.81 -4.86
N LYS A 266 -9.74 -20.91 -5.61
CA LYS A 266 -10.09 -21.13 -7.02
C LYS A 266 -8.98 -20.60 -7.92
N GLU A 267 -8.68 -21.36 -8.97
CA GLU A 267 -7.76 -20.94 -10.02
C GLU A 267 -8.33 -19.78 -10.89
N ILE A 268 -9.66 -19.67 -10.96
CA ILE A 268 -10.41 -18.56 -11.59
C ILE A 268 -11.63 -18.28 -10.73
N TRP A 269 -11.88 -17.01 -10.41
CA TRP A 269 -13.08 -16.59 -9.67
C TRP A 269 -13.65 -15.28 -10.19
N GLN A 270 -14.90 -15.02 -9.83
CA GLN A 270 -15.58 -13.76 -10.14
C GLN A 270 -15.53 -12.84 -8.92
N LEU A 271 -15.16 -11.59 -9.15
CA LEU A 271 -15.15 -10.57 -8.10
C LEU A 271 -16.59 -10.18 -7.73
N THR A 272 -16.94 -10.34 -6.45
CA THR A 272 -18.22 -9.93 -5.88
C THR A 272 -18.12 -8.55 -5.23
N GLU A 273 -19.26 -7.92 -4.92
CA GLU A 273 -19.27 -6.64 -4.20
C GLU A 273 -18.53 -6.71 -2.86
N ASN A 274 -18.68 -7.82 -2.13
CA ASN A 274 -18.01 -8.04 -0.86
C ASN A 274 -16.49 -8.18 -1.05
N ASP A 275 -16.06 -8.87 -2.11
CA ASP A 275 -14.64 -9.00 -2.43
C ASP A 275 -14.03 -7.62 -2.72
N VAL A 276 -14.75 -6.76 -3.46
CA VAL A 276 -14.30 -5.40 -3.80
C VAL A 276 -14.09 -4.54 -2.54
N GLU A 277 -15.03 -4.58 -1.59
CA GLU A 277 -14.92 -3.85 -0.33
C GLU A 277 -13.70 -4.31 0.48
N LYS A 278 -13.57 -5.63 0.68
CA LYS A 278 -12.46 -6.23 1.45
C LYS A 278 -11.10 -5.99 0.81
N ALA A 279 -10.98 -6.25 -0.50
CA ALA A 279 -9.74 -6.08 -1.24
C ALA A 279 -9.32 -4.60 -1.31
N SER A 280 -10.26 -3.66 -1.34
CA SER A 280 -9.94 -2.22 -1.31
C SER A 280 -9.34 -1.78 0.04
N ILE A 281 -9.84 -2.33 1.15
CA ILE A 281 -9.26 -2.11 2.48
C ILE A 281 -7.86 -2.73 2.54
N GLY A 282 -7.72 -3.99 2.09
CA GLY A 282 -6.43 -4.67 1.99
C GLY A 282 -5.41 -3.87 1.17
N ALA A 283 -5.80 -3.34 0.01
CA ALA A 283 -4.96 -2.50 -0.83
C ALA A 283 -4.55 -1.17 -0.17
N ALA A 284 -5.38 -0.61 0.73
CA ALA A 284 -5.02 0.57 1.51
C ALA A 284 -3.97 0.24 2.59
N ILE A 285 -4.12 -0.90 3.26
CA ILE A 285 -3.22 -1.38 4.31
C ILE A 285 -1.87 -1.77 3.70
N LEU A 286 -1.88 -2.65 2.69
CA LEU A 286 -0.69 -3.14 1.99
C LEU A 286 0.00 -2.04 1.18
N GLY A 287 -0.76 -1.06 0.70
CA GLY A 287 -0.22 0.13 0.07
C GLY A 287 0.57 1.03 1.01
N CYS A 288 0.50 0.83 2.34
CA CYS A 288 1.28 1.58 3.33
C CYS A 288 1.14 3.10 3.15
N ALA A 289 -0.09 3.54 2.86
CA ALA A 289 -0.50 4.91 2.53
C ALA A 289 0.11 5.49 1.22
N GLY A 290 0.75 4.67 0.40
CA GLY A 290 1.11 4.92 -1.01
C GLY A 290 0.09 4.39 -2.02
N GLY A 291 0.37 4.56 -3.32
CA GLY A 291 -0.47 4.08 -4.44
C GLY A 291 -1.81 4.78 -4.65
N GLY A 292 -2.08 5.84 -3.89
CA GLY A 292 -3.28 6.66 -3.99
C GLY A 292 -4.48 6.11 -3.21
N ASN A 293 -5.64 6.77 -3.33
CA ASN A 293 -6.84 6.35 -2.60
C ASN A 293 -7.60 5.27 -3.40
N PRO A 294 -7.84 4.06 -2.84
CA PRO A 294 -8.57 3.00 -3.54
C PRO A 294 -10.04 3.34 -3.78
N TYR A 295 -10.60 4.35 -3.11
CA TYR A 295 -12.02 4.69 -3.13
C TYR A 295 -12.60 4.87 -4.53
N LEU A 296 -11.92 5.58 -5.43
CA LEU A 296 -12.45 5.80 -6.79
C LEU A 296 -12.44 4.52 -7.64
N GLY A 297 -11.40 3.70 -7.52
CA GLY A 297 -11.35 2.40 -8.20
C GLY A 297 -12.40 1.43 -7.64
N LYS A 298 -12.59 1.44 -6.32
CA LYS A 298 -13.67 0.71 -5.63
C LYS A 298 -15.04 1.08 -6.17
N LEU A 299 -15.40 2.37 -6.15
CA LEU A 299 -16.71 2.84 -6.60
C LEU A 299 -16.98 2.45 -8.05
N ARG A 300 -15.98 2.61 -8.93
CA ARG A 300 -16.13 2.24 -10.34
C ARG A 300 -16.35 0.74 -10.52
N THR A 301 -15.64 -0.08 -9.75
CA THR A 301 -15.78 -1.54 -9.79
C THR A 301 -17.16 -1.98 -9.31
N LEU A 302 -17.66 -1.39 -8.22
CA LEU A 302 -19.01 -1.65 -7.71
C LEU A 302 -20.09 -1.22 -8.71
N ASP A 303 -19.93 -0.06 -9.34
CA ASP A 303 -20.85 0.43 -10.38
C ASP A 303 -20.91 -0.52 -11.59
N LEU A 304 -19.77 -1.03 -12.03
CA LEU A 304 -19.70 -2.03 -13.09
C LEU A 304 -20.45 -3.32 -12.74
N ILE A 305 -20.28 -3.82 -11.51
CA ILE A 305 -20.95 -5.03 -11.03
C ILE A 305 -22.47 -4.81 -10.95
N LYS A 306 -22.92 -3.67 -10.40
CA LYS A 306 -24.34 -3.38 -10.14
C LYS A 306 -25.11 -2.97 -11.40
N ASN A 307 -24.56 -2.02 -12.16
CA ASN A 307 -25.31 -1.28 -13.16
C ASN A 307 -24.94 -1.66 -14.60
N GLU A 308 -23.72 -2.16 -14.83
CA GLU A 308 -23.24 -2.56 -16.17
C GLU A 308 -23.20 -4.08 -16.36
N CYS A 309 -23.69 -4.87 -15.38
CA CYS A 309 -23.66 -6.34 -15.36
C CYS A 309 -22.27 -6.94 -15.67
N GLY A 310 -21.20 -6.22 -15.34
CA GLY A 310 -19.84 -6.61 -15.65
C GLY A 310 -19.40 -7.83 -14.83
N ILE A 311 -19.04 -8.92 -15.50
CA ILE A 311 -18.37 -10.06 -14.87
C ILE A 311 -16.87 -9.77 -14.84
N ILE A 312 -16.34 -9.45 -13.66
CA ILE A 312 -14.91 -9.27 -13.45
C ILE A 312 -14.32 -10.61 -13.03
N LYS A 313 -13.48 -11.19 -13.89
CA LYS A 313 -12.82 -12.48 -13.62
C LYS A 313 -11.40 -12.26 -13.16
N ILE A 314 -11.07 -12.84 -12.02
CA ILE A 314 -9.71 -12.92 -11.50
C ILE A 314 -9.12 -14.30 -11.87
N ILE A 315 -7.85 -14.33 -12.24
CA ILE A 315 -7.10 -15.54 -12.58
C ILE A 315 -5.83 -15.63 -11.73
N SER A 316 -5.49 -16.81 -11.21
CA SER A 316 -4.21 -17.02 -10.52
C SER A 316 -3.05 -17.18 -11.51
N ILE A 317 -1.82 -16.91 -11.06
CA ILE A 317 -0.62 -17.05 -11.89
C ILE A 317 -0.43 -18.50 -12.38
N ASP A 318 -0.65 -19.49 -11.51
CA ASP A 318 -0.52 -20.91 -11.85
C ASP A 318 -1.49 -21.32 -12.95
N ARG A 319 -2.73 -20.82 -12.86
CA ARG A 319 -3.76 -21.09 -13.86
C ARG A 319 -3.42 -20.42 -15.18
N LEU A 320 -2.98 -19.16 -15.13
CA LEU A 320 -2.56 -18.41 -16.31
C LEU A 320 -1.45 -19.16 -17.06
N LEU A 321 -0.47 -19.70 -16.34
CA LEU A 321 0.61 -20.50 -16.91
C LEU A 321 0.08 -21.81 -17.55
N LYS A 322 -0.86 -22.52 -16.92
CA LYS A 322 -1.50 -23.71 -17.51
C LYS A 322 -2.33 -23.38 -18.77
N GLU A 323 -3.12 -22.30 -18.75
CA GLU A 323 -3.90 -21.86 -19.92
C GLU A 323 -3.00 -21.42 -21.07
N SER A 324 -1.88 -20.78 -20.72
CA SER A 324 -0.89 -20.37 -21.70
C SER A 324 -0.33 -21.54 -22.47
N ALA A 325 -0.01 -22.64 -21.78
CA ALA A 325 0.50 -23.87 -22.36
C ALA A 325 -0.53 -24.60 -23.25
N THR A 326 -1.83 -24.44 -22.98
CA THR A 326 -2.89 -25.21 -23.67
C THR A 326 -3.43 -24.49 -24.92
N SER A 327 -3.41 -23.16 -24.95
CA SER A 327 -3.98 -22.32 -26.04
C SER A 327 -2.94 -21.88 -27.10
N LEU A 328 -1.86 -22.65 -27.24
CA LEU A 328 -0.57 -22.25 -27.82
C LEU A 328 -0.46 -22.17 -29.36
N LYS A 329 -1.52 -21.80 -30.09
CA LYS A 329 -1.39 -21.67 -31.56
C LYS A 329 -1.73 -20.32 -32.19
N ASN A 330 -2.60 -19.48 -31.61
CA ASN A 330 -3.13 -18.33 -32.37
C ASN A 330 -3.16 -16.94 -31.69
N CYS A 331 -2.83 -16.82 -30.39
CA CYS A 331 -2.82 -15.52 -29.70
C CYS A 331 -1.45 -15.28 -29.06
N ALA A 332 -0.84 -14.13 -29.34
CA ALA A 332 0.31 -13.68 -28.56
C ALA A 332 -0.21 -13.28 -27.18
N GLN A 333 0.13 -14.05 -26.15
CA GLN A 333 -0.44 -13.93 -24.82
C GLN A 333 0.36 -12.91 -24.01
N TYR A 334 -0.25 -11.74 -23.80
CA TYR A 334 0.36 -10.66 -23.05
C TYR A 334 -0.43 -10.42 -21.77
N VAL A 335 0.33 -10.28 -20.68
CA VAL A 335 -0.15 -9.71 -19.42
C VAL A 335 0.30 -8.26 -19.39
N ILE A 336 -0.63 -7.37 -19.06
CA ILE A 336 -0.39 -5.94 -19.11
C ILE A 336 -0.50 -5.35 -17.70
N PRO A 337 0.63 -5.02 -17.05
CA PRO A 337 0.63 -4.18 -15.86
C PRO A 337 0.10 -2.78 -16.19
N ILE A 338 -0.87 -2.33 -15.40
CA ILE A 338 -1.47 -1.00 -15.54
C ILE A 338 -1.21 -0.19 -14.27
N GLY A 339 -0.58 0.97 -14.46
CA GLY A 339 -0.31 1.93 -13.40
C GLY A 339 -0.78 3.33 -13.77
N PHE A 340 -1.19 4.08 -12.74
CA PHE A 340 -1.55 5.48 -12.82
C PHE A 340 -0.55 6.31 -12.03
N MET A 341 -0.05 7.37 -12.64
CA MET A 341 0.92 8.28 -12.02
C MET A 341 0.44 9.72 -12.13
N GLY A 342 0.71 10.55 -11.13
CA GLY A 342 0.37 11.96 -11.15
C GLY A 342 -0.14 12.45 -9.80
N ALA A 343 -0.51 13.74 -9.74
CA ALA A 343 -0.99 14.35 -8.51
C ALA A 343 -2.32 13.70 -8.05
N PRO A 344 -2.40 13.16 -6.83
CA PRO A 344 -3.62 12.53 -6.31
C PRO A 344 -4.84 13.46 -6.33
N THR A 345 -4.64 14.76 -6.03
CA THR A 345 -5.71 15.78 -6.05
C THR A 345 -6.38 15.88 -7.41
N VAL A 346 -5.62 15.77 -8.49
CA VAL A 346 -6.15 15.81 -9.85
C VAL A 346 -6.99 14.57 -10.14
N TYR A 347 -6.59 13.39 -9.65
CA TYR A 347 -7.40 12.18 -9.81
C TYR A 347 -8.71 12.23 -9.02
N THR A 348 -8.71 12.89 -7.85
CA THR A 348 -9.92 13.12 -7.06
C THR A 348 -10.89 14.07 -7.74
N GLU A 349 -10.39 15.18 -8.31
CA GLU A 349 -11.22 16.21 -8.94
C GLU A 349 -11.63 15.85 -10.37
N LYS A 350 -10.79 15.10 -11.10
CA LYS A 350 -10.99 14.71 -12.50
C LYS A 350 -10.85 13.20 -12.63
N PRO A 351 -11.93 12.42 -12.40
CA PRO A 351 -11.90 10.99 -12.62
C PRO A 351 -11.58 10.70 -14.08
N SER A 352 -10.72 9.70 -14.31
CA SER A 352 -10.36 9.27 -15.67
C SER A 352 -11.57 8.68 -16.41
N GLY A 353 -11.72 8.99 -17.69
CA GLY A 353 -12.71 8.35 -18.54
C GLY A 353 -12.32 6.91 -18.94
N LYS A 354 -13.23 6.24 -19.66
CA LYS A 354 -12.96 4.94 -20.30
C LYS A 354 -12.02 5.04 -21.51
N ILE A 355 -11.90 6.24 -22.08
CA ILE A 355 -11.30 6.44 -23.40
C ILE A 355 -9.78 6.38 -23.32
N GLU A 356 -9.19 6.92 -22.26
CA GLU A 356 -7.75 7.05 -22.09
C GLU A 356 -7.08 5.69 -21.92
N VAL A 357 -7.62 4.82 -21.07
CA VAL A 357 -7.09 3.46 -20.93
C VAL A 357 -7.24 2.68 -22.23
N ARG A 358 -8.41 2.77 -22.89
CA ARG A 358 -8.64 2.10 -24.17
C ARG A 358 -7.67 2.60 -25.25
N THR A 359 -7.46 3.91 -25.34
CA THR A 359 -6.54 4.54 -26.30
C THR A 359 -5.10 4.09 -26.07
N ALA A 360 -4.64 4.03 -24.81
CA ALA A 360 -3.32 3.53 -24.47
C ALA A 360 -3.14 2.05 -24.86
N LEU A 361 -4.15 1.23 -24.61
CA LEU A 361 -4.13 -0.18 -24.95
C LEU A 361 -4.23 -0.45 -26.44
N GLU A 362 -5.02 0.33 -27.18
CA GLU A 362 -5.08 0.26 -28.64
C GLU A 362 -3.75 0.69 -29.27
N ALA A 363 -3.09 1.71 -28.71
CA ALA A 363 -1.76 2.12 -29.13
C ALA A 363 -0.73 1.02 -28.89
N LEU A 364 -0.76 0.38 -27.71
CA LEU A 364 0.06 -0.79 -27.41
C LEU A 364 -0.23 -1.93 -28.39
N ARG A 365 -1.50 -2.18 -28.72
CA ARG A 365 -1.89 -3.23 -29.66
C ARG A 365 -1.39 -2.95 -31.07
N ALA A 366 -1.44 -1.70 -31.54
CA ALA A 366 -0.87 -1.29 -32.82
C ALA A 366 0.65 -1.45 -32.83
N PHE A 367 1.33 -1.10 -31.72
CA PHE A 367 2.77 -1.28 -31.54
C PHE A 367 3.19 -2.75 -31.65
N ILE A 368 2.54 -3.63 -30.88
CA ILE A 368 2.80 -5.08 -30.89
C ILE A 368 2.64 -5.69 -32.28
N ASN A 369 1.64 -5.24 -33.05
CA ASN A 369 1.38 -5.79 -34.37
C ASN A 369 2.26 -5.18 -35.48
N GLY A 370 3.26 -4.35 -35.14
CA GLY A 370 4.11 -3.67 -36.12
C GLY A 370 3.34 -2.69 -37.01
N LYS A 371 2.12 -2.32 -36.62
CA LYS A 371 1.22 -1.40 -37.34
C LYS A 371 1.23 0.00 -36.75
N PHE A 372 2.19 0.30 -35.90
CA PHE A 372 2.32 1.60 -35.26
C PHE A 372 3.14 2.54 -36.15
N HIS A 373 2.57 3.70 -36.45
CA HIS A 373 3.13 4.66 -37.41
C HIS A 373 3.69 5.93 -36.74
N SER A 374 3.85 5.95 -35.41
CA SER A 374 4.42 7.10 -34.70
C SER A 374 5.91 6.92 -34.45
N THR A 375 6.69 7.95 -34.81
CA THR A 375 8.16 7.98 -34.81
C THR A 375 8.79 8.65 -33.60
N GLU A 376 8.01 9.19 -32.66
CA GLU A 376 8.54 9.99 -31.54
C GLU A 376 8.39 9.27 -30.19
N PHE A 377 9.41 8.49 -29.83
CA PHE A 377 9.65 8.12 -28.44
C PHE A 377 10.26 9.33 -27.71
N THR A 378 9.74 9.64 -26.52
CA THR A 378 10.33 10.65 -25.65
C THR A 378 10.92 9.95 -24.44
N THR A 379 12.13 10.33 -24.04
CA THR A 379 12.74 9.88 -22.78
C THR A 379 12.34 10.85 -21.67
N ASP A 380 11.94 10.35 -20.51
CA ASP A 380 11.98 11.20 -19.32
C ASP A 380 13.43 11.34 -18.81
N GLY A 381 13.68 12.31 -17.94
CA GLY A 381 15.00 12.50 -17.30
C GLY A 381 15.47 11.32 -16.44
N SER A 382 14.67 10.24 -16.37
CA SER A 382 14.94 9.01 -15.64
C SER A 382 15.44 7.89 -16.58
N GLY A 383 15.45 8.11 -17.90
CA GLY A 383 15.91 7.11 -18.88
C GLY A 383 14.84 6.14 -19.35
N VAL A 384 13.57 6.38 -19.01
CA VAL A 384 12.42 5.61 -19.50
C VAL A 384 11.91 6.24 -20.80
N GLU A 385 11.86 5.45 -21.88
CA GLU A 385 11.25 5.85 -23.15
C GLU A 385 9.74 5.59 -23.13
N TYR A 386 8.96 6.61 -23.50
CA TYR A 386 7.50 6.54 -23.57
C TYR A 386 6.95 7.19 -24.86
N LEU A 387 5.79 6.69 -25.29
CA LEU A 387 5.08 7.15 -26.49
C LEU A 387 3.98 8.16 -26.13
N ARG A 388 3.99 9.34 -26.76
CA ARG A 388 2.95 10.37 -26.57
C ARG A 388 1.80 10.19 -27.57
N LEU A 389 0.60 9.83 -27.08
CA LEU A 389 -0.54 9.42 -27.90
C LEU A 389 -1.41 10.57 -28.49
N LYS A 390 -0.91 11.82 -28.58
CA LYS A 390 -1.76 12.98 -28.90
C LYS A 390 -2.40 12.97 -30.31
N GLU A 391 -1.98 12.08 -31.22
CA GLU A 391 -2.39 12.11 -32.63
C GLU A 391 -2.66 10.72 -33.25
N ILE A 392 -3.26 9.78 -32.51
CA ILE A 392 -3.48 8.43 -33.04
C ILE A 392 -4.87 8.28 -33.65
N LYS A 393 -4.93 7.85 -34.92
CA LYS A 393 -6.13 7.34 -35.59
C LYS A 393 -6.13 5.82 -35.51
N PHE A 394 -7.16 5.24 -34.92
CA PHE A 394 -7.30 3.79 -34.80
C PHE A 394 -8.16 3.23 -35.93
N GLU A 395 -7.72 2.14 -36.56
CA GLU A 395 -8.56 1.31 -37.41
C GLU A 395 -9.48 0.44 -36.53
N SER A 396 -10.77 0.35 -36.88
CA SER A 396 -11.86 -0.07 -36.00
C SER A 396 -11.92 -1.57 -35.66
N GLU A 397 -10.92 -2.38 -35.99
CA GLU A 397 -10.97 -3.83 -35.76
C GLU A 397 -9.62 -4.40 -35.38
N TYR A 398 -9.28 -4.34 -34.10
CA TYR A 398 -8.20 -5.17 -33.57
C TYR A 398 -8.78 -6.38 -32.83
N GLN A 399 -8.89 -7.50 -33.54
CA GLN A 399 -9.55 -8.74 -33.06
C GLN A 399 -8.72 -9.62 -32.12
N LYS A 400 -7.51 -9.24 -31.70
CA LYS A 400 -6.71 -10.05 -30.76
C LYS A 400 -6.95 -9.59 -29.31
N PRO A 401 -7.58 -10.42 -28.45
CA PRO A 401 -7.79 -10.07 -27.05
C PRO A 401 -6.46 -10.12 -26.28
N PHE A 402 -6.31 -9.22 -25.30
CA PHE A 402 -5.29 -9.39 -24.26
C PHE A 402 -5.71 -10.55 -23.36
N LEU A 403 -4.74 -11.30 -22.83
CA LEU A 403 -5.06 -12.44 -21.96
C LEU A 403 -5.50 -11.93 -20.59
N ALA A 404 -4.69 -11.04 -20.00
CA ALA A 404 -4.98 -10.44 -18.71
C ALA A 404 -4.38 -9.03 -18.58
N VAL A 405 -4.98 -8.23 -17.71
CA VAL A 405 -4.35 -7.04 -17.12
C VAL A 405 -3.98 -7.36 -15.67
N MET A 406 -3.06 -6.59 -15.09
CA MET A 406 -2.70 -6.73 -13.67
C MET A 406 -2.43 -5.36 -13.05
N PRO A 407 -2.62 -5.20 -11.73
CA PRO A 407 -2.05 -4.10 -10.98
C PRO A 407 -0.56 -3.93 -11.21
N TYR A 408 -0.14 -2.68 -11.34
CA TYR A 408 1.29 -2.34 -11.34
C TYR A 408 1.91 -2.50 -9.94
N GLU A 409 1.15 -2.16 -8.91
CA GLU A 409 1.53 -2.26 -7.50
C GLU A 409 0.29 -2.59 -6.64
N ILE A 410 0.49 -3.28 -5.52
CA ILE A 410 -0.55 -3.46 -4.49
C ILE A 410 -0.60 -2.21 -3.59
N GLY A 411 -0.97 -1.08 -4.19
CA GLY A 411 -1.20 0.18 -3.52
C GLY A 411 -2.42 0.91 -4.06
N GLY A 412 -3.42 1.13 -3.21
CA GLY A 412 -4.42 2.16 -3.43
C GLY A 412 -5.21 2.08 -4.74
N LEU A 413 -5.15 3.16 -5.53
CA LEU A 413 -5.84 3.26 -6.83
C LEU A 413 -5.23 2.34 -7.88
N ASN A 414 -3.92 2.06 -7.79
CA ASN A 414 -3.23 1.17 -8.73
C ASN A 414 -3.62 -0.31 -8.54
N SER A 415 -4.11 -0.70 -7.37
CA SER A 415 -4.67 -2.04 -7.13
C SER A 415 -6.09 -2.21 -7.67
N THR A 416 -6.94 -1.21 -7.45
CA THR A 416 -8.41 -1.37 -7.60
C THR A 416 -8.91 -1.06 -9.01
N LYS A 417 -8.21 -0.17 -9.73
CA LYS A 417 -8.62 0.25 -11.07
C LYS A 417 -8.43 -0.80 -12.18
N PRO A 418 -7.38 -1.65 -12.15
CA PRO A 418 -7.25 -2.77 -13.07
C PRO A 418 -8.46 -3.72 -13.11
N TRP A 419 -9.22 -3.88 -12.02
CA TRP A 419 -10.44 -4.71 -12.01
C TRP A 419 -11.48 -4.18 -13.00
N ALA A 420 -11.76 -2.87 -12.94
CA ALA A 420 -12.69 -2.21 -13.85
C ALA A 420 -12.20 -2.29 -15.31
N ILE A 421 -10.89 -2.15 -15.52
CA ILE A 421 -10.29 -2.22 -16.86
C ILE A 421 -10.38 -3.64 -17.44
N ALA A 422 -10.15 -4.67 -16.63
CA ALA A 422 -10.32 -6.06 -17.04
C ALA A 422 -11.74 -6.32 -17.56
N ALA A 423 -12.75 -5.80 -16.84
CA ALA A 423 -14.15 -5.85 -17.27
C ALA A 423 -14.39 -5.10 -18.59
N ASP A 424 -13.96 -3.85 -18.70
CA ASP A 424 -14.14 -3.03 -19.91
C ASP A 424 -13.46 -3.64 -21.15
N LEU A 425 -12.41 -4.46 -20.96
CA LEU A 425 -11.69 -5.18 -22.02
C LEU A 425 -12.20 -6.60 -22.27
N GLY A 426 -13.01 -7.16 -21.37
CA GLY A 426 -13.43 -8.55 -21.41
C GLY A 426 -12.28 -9.55 -21.24
N CYS A 427 -11.23 -9.18 -20.51
CA CYS A 427 -10.10 -10.07 -20.19
C CYS A 427 -10.05 -10.41 -18.69
N TYR A 428 -9.10 -11.26 -18.28
CA TYR A 428 -8.88 -11.52 -16.86
C TYR A 428 -8.15 -10.34 -16.19
N CYS A 429 -8.36 -10.19 -14.87
CA CYS A 429 -7.40 -9.51 -14.01
C CYS A 429 -6.53 -10.59 -13.34
N LEU A 430 -5.22 -10.51 -13.48
CA LEU A 430 -4.30 -11.41 -12.78
C LEU A 430 -4.23 -11.04 -11.31
N ASP A 431 -4.29 -12.05 -10.43
CA ASP A 431 -4.03 -11.92 -9.00
C ASP A 431 -2.53 -11.86 -8.73
N ALA A 432 -1.92 -10.74 -9.11
CA ALA A 432 -0.52 -10.42 -8.88
C ALA A 432 -0.31 -8.91 -9.06
N ASP A 433 0.77 -8.40 -8.48
CA ASP A 433 1.33 -7.11 -8.83
C ASP A 433 2.85 -7.25 -9.05
N LEU A 434 3.55 -6.18 -9.39
CA LEU A 434 4.99 -6.28 -9.66
C LEU A 434 5.85 -6.25 -8.39
N MET A 435 5.34 -5.81 -7.24
CA MET A 435 6.16 -5.41 -6.10
C MET A 435 5.68 -5.86 -4.72
N GLY A 436 4.43 -6.23 -4.54
CA GLY A 436 3.87 -6.56 -3.22
C GLY A 436 3.72 -5.34 -2.30
N ARG A 437 3.91 -4.11 -2.80
CA ARG A 437 3.72 -2.83 -2.08
C ARG A 437 3.48 -1.65 -3.01
N ALA A 438 3.14 -0.49 -2.46
CA ALA A 438 3.29 0.80 -3.14
C ALA A 438 4.74 1.31 -3.11
N PHE A 439 5.18 2.02 -4.15
CA PHE A 439 6.55 2.54 -4.22
C PHE A 439 6.66 3.93 -4.89
N PRO A 440 7.66 4.75 -4.53
CA PRO A 440 7.70 6.16 -4.93
C PRO A 440 8.24 6.42 -6.35
N GLU A 441 9.10 5.55 -6.88
CA GLU A 441 9.77 5.75 -8.16
C GLU A 441 9.74 4.51 -9.04
N MET A 442 9.44 4.68 -10.33
CA MET A 442 9.30 3.55 -11.28
C MET A 442 10.52 2.62 -11.27
N GLN A 443 11.74 3.14 -11.15
CA GLN A 443 13.00 2.41 -11.29
C GLN A 443 13.32 1.43 -10.15
N VAL A 444 12.57 1.49 -9.04
CA VAL A 444 12.81 0.67 -7.84
C VAL A 444 12.34 -0.77 -8.03
N SER A 445 11.53 -1.04 -9.06
CA SER A 445 11.15 -2.41 -9.37
C SER A 445 12.33 -3.19 -9.94
N GLY A 446 12.88 -4.13 -9.16
CA GLY A 446 13.91 -5.09 -9.63
C GLY A 446 13.46 -5.87 -10.87
N PHE A 447 12.15 -5.98 -11.08
CA PHE A 447 11.51 -6.56 -12.26
C PHE A 447 11.77 -5.76 -13.55
N LEU A 448 11.93 -4.42 -13.46
CA LEU A 448 12.21 -3.56 -14.62
C LEU A 448 13.65 -3.67 -15.15
N ARG A 449 14.57 -4.32 -14.42
CA ARG A 449 15.97 -4.44 -14.83
C ARG A 449 16.25 -5.64 -15.73
N THR A 450 15.38 -6.65 -15.77
CA THR A 450 15.67 -7.97 -16.36
C THR A 450 14.93 -8.28 -17.66
N MET A 451 13.90 -7.53 -18.05
CA MET A 451 13.15 -7.73 -19.29
C MET A 451 13.25 -6.56 -20.29
N LYS A 452 13.00 -6.83 -21.58
CA LYS A 452 12.93 -5.79 -22.62
C LYS A 452 11.57 -5.08 -22.56
N PHE A 453 11.54 -3.87 -22.01
CA PHE A 453 10.32 -3.07 -21.84
C PHE A 453 10.09 -2.09 -22.98
N HIS A 454 8.82 -1.88 -23.33
CA HIS A 454 8.35 -0.71 -24.06
C HIS A 454 7.18 -0.13 -23.26
N SER A 455 7.26 1.13 -22.87
CA SER A 455 6.20 1.80 -22.12
C SER A 455 5.34 2.65 -23.07
N THR A 456 4.02 2.58 -22.94
CA THR A 456 3.13 3.58 -23.54
C THR A 456 2.59 4.47 -22.44
N ALA A 457 2.76 5.78 -22.60
CA ALA A 457 2.30 6.76 -21.62
C ALA A 457 1.28 7.71 -22.26
N GLN A 458 0.00 7.55 -21.89
CA GLN A 458 -0.99 8.55 -22.27
C GLN A 458 -1.06 9.62 -21.20
N ARG A 459 -0.86 10.87 -21.60
CA ARG A 459 -1.12 12.03 -20.76
C ARG A 459 -2.48 12.62 -21.14
N PRO A 460 -3.53 12.42 -20.33
CA PRO A 460 -4.75 13.21 -20.42
C PRO A 460 -4.39 14.69 -20.49
N SER A 461 -5.18 15.47 -21.23
CA SER A 461 -4.88 16.88 -21.49
C SER A 461 -4.70 17.73 -20.23
N ASN A 462 -5.11 17.28 -19.03
CA ASN A 462 -4.89 17.95 -17.75
C ASN A 462 -4.93 17.03 -16.49
N ALA A 463 -4.66 15.72 -16.62
CA ALA A 463 -4.64 14.77 -15.49
C ALA A 463 -3.53 13.73 -15.69
N GLY A 464 -3.13 13.03 -14.63
CA GLY A 464 -1.91 12.20 -14.57
C GLY A 464 -1.72 11.17 -15.69
N ALA A 465 -0.49 10.69 -15.87
CA ALA A 465 -0.14 9.76 -16.94
C ALA A 465 -0.58 8.32 -16.63
N ILE A 466 -1.13 7.64 -17.65
CA ILE A 466 -1.39 6.19 -17.63
C ILE A 466 -0.15 5.51 -18.18
N PHE A 467 0.45 4.60 -17.42
CA PHE A 467 1.56 3.78 -17.87
C PHE A 467 1.08 2.37 -18.14
N VAL A 468 1.40 1.88 -19.32
CA VAL A 468 1.15 0.51 -19.72
C VAL A 468 2.48 -0.14 -20.04
N LEU A 469 2.82 -1.17 -19.26
CA LEU A 469 3.99 -2.00 -19.46
C LEU A 469 3.59 -3.32 -20.10
N PHE A 470 4.56 -3.97 -20.72
CA PHE A 470 4.33 -5.18 -21.48
C PHE A 470 5.19 -6.31 -20.94
N LEU A 471 4.55 -7.44 -20.64
CA LEU A 471 5.22 -8.68 -20.27
C LEU A 471 4.94 -9.74 -21.32
N LYS A 472 6.01 -10.25 -21.96
CA LYS A 472 5.93 -11.42 -22.82
C LYS A 472 6.09 -12.66 -21.95
N MET A 473 5.07 -13.51 -21.93
CA MET A 473 5.15 -14.82 -21.31
C MET A 473 5.97 -15.74 -22.23
N ASP A 474 7.29 -15.81 -22.06
CA ASP A 474 8.15 -16.79 -22.76
C ASP A 474 8.53 -17.99 -21.88
N GLY A 475 7.83 -18.19 -20.76
CA GLY A 475 7.99 -19.37 -19.90
C GLY A 475 9.21 -19.33 -18.99
N THR A 476 10.02 -18.27 -19.02
CA THR A 476 11.10 -18.01 -18.05
C THR A 476 10.68 -16.95 -17.04
N TRP A 477 9.76 -17.31 -16.13
CA TRP A 477 9.56 -16.58 -14.88
C TRP A 477 10.62 -17.05 -13.89
N ALA A 478 11.85 -16.55 -14.03
CA ALA A 478 12.89 -16.81 -13.04
C ALA A 478 12.85 -15.69 -11.98
N PRO A 479 12.85 -16.00 -10.67
CA PRO A 479 13.22 -15.02 -9.66
C PRO A 479 14.64 -14.51 -9.94
N PRO A 480 15.03 -13.33 -9.41
CA PRO A 480 16.37 -12.78 -9.61
C PRO A 480 17.41 -13.85 -9.30
N SER A 481 18.13 -14.31 -10.32
CA SER A 481 19.30 -15.15 -10.13
C SER A 481 20.38 -14.32 -9.46
N ALA A 482 20.93 -14.89 -8.39
CA ALA A 482 22.01 -14.43 -7.52
C ALA A 482 23.10 -13.54 -8.16
#